data_AF-A0A8W8P2K0-F1
#
_entry.id   AF-A0A8W8P2K0-F1
#
_cell.length_a   1.000
_cell.length_b   1.000
_cell.length_c   1.000
_cell.angle_alpha   90.00
_cell.angle_beta   90.00
_cell.angle_gamma   90.00
#
_symmetry.space_group_name_H-M   'P 1'
#
loop_
_entity.id
_entity.type
_entity.pdbx_description
1 polymer ?
#
loop_
_entity_poly.entity_id
_entity_poly.type
_entity_poly.pdbx_seq_one_letter_code
_entity_poly.pdbx_strand_id
1 'polypeptide(L)'
;MSSVLETGTSKRKIITIKDQSGSIEIKLWGNMVNLAIDCELDQTVLLSCLTLDLYLNRASLNPNPSTTLEVLNEEEHVNGIIEAACFDEDELSILVKDHLWKMEGHLMKTIFPLGEFSPNMMLKAITRGRNIVEISSIELAEEE
;
A
#
# COMPACT_ATOMS: atom_id res chain seq x y z
N MET A 1 -5.73 10.32 -7.35
CA MET A 1 -6.92 9.56 -7.81
C MET A 1 -6.97 9.57 -9.33
N SER A 2 -7.16 8.42 -9.99
CA SER A 2 -7.44 8.38 -11.42
C SER A 2 -8.94 8.35 -11.67
N SER A 3 -9.42 9.22 -12.56
CA SER A 3 -10.83 9.27 -12.94
C SER A 3 -11.19 8.10 -13.85
N VAL A 4 -12.40 7.58 -13.70
CA VAL A 4 -12.97 6.61 -14.65
C VAL A 4 -13.42 7.38 -15.90
N LEU A 5 -12.95 6.93 -17.06
CA LEU A 5 -13.42 7.40 -18.36
C LEU A 5 -14.52 6.45 -18.86
N GLU A 6 -15.73 6.98 -19.03
CA GLU A 6 -16.90 6.19 -19.41
C GLU A 6 -17.56 6.77 -20.67
N THR A 7 -17.93 5.88 -21.58
CA THR A 7 -18.73 6.16 -22.78
C THR A 7 -19.91 5.18 -22.81
N GLY A 8 -20.89 5.41 -23.68
CA GLY A 8 -22.06 4.51 -23.81
C GLY A 8 -21.72 3.05 -24.19
N THR A 9 -20.48 2.77 -24.59
CA THR A 9 -20.03 1.42 -25.01
C THR A 9 -18.76 0.96 -24.31
N SER A 10 -18.12 1.77 -23.46
CA SER A 10 -16.83 1.41 -22.85
C SER A 10 -16.59 2.12 -21.52
N LYS A 11 -15.95 1.41 -20.58
CA LYS A 11 -15.46 1.97 -19.32
C LYS A 11 -13.97 1.68 -19.19
N ARG A 12 -13.18 2.68 -18.78
CA ARG A 12 -11.73 2.58 -18.61
C ARG A 12 -11.26 3.26 -17.33
N LYS A 13 -10.30 2.64 -16.64
CA LYS A 13 -9.58 3.22 -15.49
C LYS A 13 -8.10 2.90 -15.63
N ILE A 14 -7.22 3.86 -15.37
CA ILE A 14 -5.77 3.60 -15.29
C ILE A 14 -5.41 3.57 -13.83
N ILE A 15 -4.82 2.48 -13.34
CA ILE A 15 -4.29 2.40 -11.98
C ILE A 15 -2.77 2.28 -12.04
N THR A 16 -2.11 2.68 -10.97
CA THR A 16 -0.67 2.49 -10.80
C THR A 16 -0.47 1.48 -9.69
N ILE A 17 0.22 0.39 -9.98
CA ILE A 17 0.73 -0.52 -8.96
C ILE A 17 2.20 -0.19 -8.70
N LYS A 18 2.63 -0.41 -7.46
CA LYS A 18 4.00 -0.15 -7.03
C LYS A 18 4.47 -1.30 -6.14
N ASP A 19 5.71 -1.71 -6.35
CA ASP A 19 6.45 -2.58 -5.45
C ASP A 19 7.81 -1.94 -5.09
N GLN A 20 8.71 -2.73 -4.51
CA GLN A 20 10.07 -2.30 -4.18
C GLN A 20 10.95 -2.01 -5.41
N SER A 21 10.60 -2.55 -6.59
CA SER A 21 11.37 -2.43 -7.82
C SER A 21 10.98 -1.22 -8.67
N GLY A 22 9.75 -0.72 -8.49
CA GLY A 22 9.26 0.45 -9.20
C GLY A 22 7.75 0.51 -9.27
N SER A 23 7.24 1.20 -10.28
CA SER A 23 5.81 1.34 -10.52
C SER A 23 5.47 1.14 -11.99
N ILE A 24 4.27 0.63 -12.25
CA ILE A 24 3.76 0.42 -13.60
C ILE A 24 2.25 0.73 -13.67
N GLU A 25 1.83 1.27 -14.81
CA GLU A 25 0.42 1.54 -15.09
C GLU A 25 -0.29 0.30 -15.61
N ILE A 26 -1.51 0.09 -15.12
CA ILE A 26 -2.45 -0.92 -15.62
C ILE A 26 -3.66 -0.23 -16.22
N LYS A 27 -3.97 -0.55 -17.48
CA LYS A 27 -5.10 0.00 -18.23
C LYS A 27 -6.29 -0.94 -18.09
N LEU A 28 -7.16 -0.71 -17.12
CA LEU A 28 -8.35 -1.53 -16.87
C LEU A 28 -9.50 -1.16 -17.81
N TRP A 29 -10.26 -2.17 -18.25
CA TRP A 29 -11.36 -2.02 -19.21
C TRP A 29 -12.61 -2.79 -18.77
N GLY A 30 -13.79 -2.25 -19.08
CA GLY A 30 -15.08 -2.93 -18.88
C GLY A 30 -15.29 -3.35 -17.42
N ASN A 31 -15.64 -4.62 -17.19
CA ASN A 31 -15.93 -5.15 -15.86
C ASN A 31 -14.75 -5.09 -14.88
N MET A 32 -13.51 -5.10 -15.39
CA MET A 32 -12.31 -4.96 -14.55
C MET A 32 -12.23 -3.58 -13.90
N VAL A 33 -12.87 -2.56 -14.48
CA VAL A 33 -12.97 -1.25 -13.82
C VAL A 33 -13.82 -1.34 -12.56
N ASN A 34 -14.86 -2.16 -12.56
CA ASN A 34 -15.72 -2.32 -11.37
C ASN A 34 -14.98 -3.06 -10.25
N LEU A 35 -14.24 -4.13 -10.56
CA LEU A 35 -13.43 -4.86 -9.58
C LEU A 35 -12.35 -3.98 -8.94
N ALA A 36 -11.78 -3.04 -9.70
CA ALA A 36 -10.79 -2.09 -9.19
C ALA A 36 -11.37 -0.80 -8.60
N ILE A 37 -12.70 -0.64 -8.60
CA ILE A 37 -13.37 0.41 -7.81
C ILE A 37 -13.43 -0.01 -6.35
N ASP A 38 -13.53 -1.30 -6.08
CA ASP A 38 -13.62 -1.85 -4.73
C ASP A 38 -12.24 -1.94 -4.03
N CYS A 39 -11.14 -1.71 -4.76
CA CYS A 39 -9.80 -1.62 -4.16
C CYS A 39 -9.57 -0.22 -3.57
N GLU A 40 -9.32 -0.17 -2.26
CA GLU A 40 -8.91 1.05 -1.57
C GLU A 40 -7.43 1.38 -1.87
N LEU A 41 -7.05 2.65 -1.68
CA LEU A 41 -5.64 3.06 -1.74
C LEU A 41 -4.83 2.25 -0.72
N ASP A 42 -3.60 1.89 -1.09
CA ASP A 42 -2.63 1.17 -0.25
C ASP A 42 -3.01 -0.28 0.14
N GLN A 43 -3.99 -0.89 -0.53
CA GLN A 43 -4.24 -2.33 -0.48
C GLN A 43 -3.25 -3.12 -1.35
N THR A 44 -2.83 -4.30 -0.86
CA THR A 44 -2.06 -5.25 -1.66
C THR A 44 -3.01 -6.04 -2.54
N VAL A 45 -2.67 -6.16 -3.82
CA VAL A 45 -3.45 -6.94 -4.79
C VAL A 45 -2.56 -7.94 -5.50
N LEU A 46 -3.11 -9.12 -5.79
CA LEU A 46 -2.53 -10.09 -6.69
C LEU A 46 -3.25 -9.99 -8.04
N LEU A 47 -2.49 -9.67 -9.08
CA LEU A 47 -2.97 -9.61 -10.45
C LEU A 47 -2.28 -10.70 -11.27
N SER A 48 -3.06 -11.60 -11.85
CA SER A 48 -2.53 -12.70 -12.68
C SER A 48 -2.90 -12.52 -14.15
N CYS A 49 -2.10 -13.11 -15.04
CA CYS A 49 -2.35 -13.16 -16.49
C CYS A 49 -2.55 -11.79 -17.14
N LEU A 50 -1.62 -10.86 -16.91
CA LEU A 50 -1.60 -9.55 -17.58
C LEU A 50 -0.78 -9.60 -18.88
N THR A 51 -1.13 -8.74 -19.84
CA THR A 51 -0.39 -8.57 -21.09
C THR A 51 0.48 -7.31 -21.01
N LEU A 52 1.79 -7.46 -21.22
CA LEU A 52 2.72 -6.33 -21.34
C LEU A 52 2.55 -5.62 -22.69
N ASP A 53 2.41 -4.31 -22.64
CA ASP A 53 2.32 -3.41 -23.79
C ASP A 53 3.42 -2.34 -23.70
N LEU A 54 4.17 -2.17 -24.79
CA LEU A 54 5.27 -1.21 -24.89
C LEU A 54 4.96 -0.21 -25.99
N TYR A 55 4.69 1.04 -25.60
CA TYR A 55 4.38 2.12 -26.54
C TYR A 55 5.25 3.34 -26.25
N LEU A 56 5.98 3.83 -27.26
CA LEU A 56 6.90 4.98 -27.13
C LEU A 56 7.84 4.86 -25.90
N ASN A 57 8.44 3.68 -25.72
CA ASN A 57 9.31 3.34 -24.58
C ASN A 57 8.64 3.37 -23.19
N ARG A 58 7.31 3.39 -23.13
CA ARG A 58 6.56 3.29 -21.89
C ARG A 58 5.92 1.90 -21.78
N ALA A 59 6.31 1.15 -20.76
CA ALA A 59 5.69 -0.12 -20.41
C ALA A 59 4.38 0.10 -19.67
N SER A 60 3.37 -0.69 -20.01
CA SER A 60 2.08 -0.74 -19.32
C SER A 60 1.52 -2.16 -19.35
N LEU A 61 0.61 -2.46 -18.43
CA LEU A 61 -0.07 -3.73 -18.36
C LEU A 61 -1.53 -3.58 -18.82
N ASN A 62 -1.99 -4.53 -19.61
CA ASN A 62 -3.39 -4.62 -20.04
C ASN A 62 -4.00 -5.93 -19.53
N PRO A 63 -5.20 -5.90 -18.95
CA PRO A 63 -5.99 -7.09 -18.72
C PRO A 63 -6.37 -7.76 -20.04
N ASN A 64 -6.52 -9.07 -19.98
CA ASN A 64 -7.08 -9.91 -21.02
C ASN A 64 -8.20 -10.79 -20.40
N PRO A 65 -8.92 -11.61 -21.19
CA PRO A 65 -10.01 -12.43 -20.67
C PRO A 65 -9.63 -13.43 -19.57
N SER A 66 -8.34 -13.73 -19.41
CA SER A 66 -7.81 -14.64 -18.38
C SER A 66 -7.24 -13.90 -17.17
N THR A 67 -7.27 -12.57 -17.16
CA THR A 67 -6.79 -11.78 -16.02
C THR A 67 -7.66 -12.03 -14.79
N THR A 68 -7.04 -12.14 -13.63
CA THR A 68 -7.71 -12.14 -12.31
C THR A 68 -7.15 -11.02 -11.44
N LEU A 69 -7.98 -10.53 -10.52
CA LEU A 69 -7.62 -9.55 -9.50
C LEU A 69 -8.12 -10.08 -8.16
N GLU A 70 -7.22 -10.22 -7.20
CA GLU A 70 -7.53 -10.62 -5.84
C GLU A 70 -6.95 -9.57 -4.87
N VAL A 71 -7.76 -9.14 -3.91
CA VAL A 71 -7.27 -8.28 -2.82
C VAL A 71 -6.65 -9.19 -1.76
N LEU A 72 -5.35 -9.03 -1.53
CA LEU A 72 -4.65 -9.76 -0.48
C LEU A 72 -4.89 -9.04 0.84
N ASN A 73 -5.78 -9.60 1.66
CA ASN A 73 -6.01 -9.18 3.04
C ASN A 73 -5.09 -9.91 4.03
N GLU A 74 -3.94 -10.39 3.55
CA GLU A 74 -3.01 -11.14 4.38
C GLU A 74 -2.43 -10.22 5.46
N GLU A 75 -2.51 -10.70 6.69
CA GLU A 75 -1.90 -10.06 7.84
C GLU A 75 -0.45 -10.52 7.93
N GLU A 76 0.46 -9.57 7.88
CA GLU A 76 1.90 -9.81 8.00
C GLU A 76 2.40 -9.28 9.34
N HIS A 77 3.45 -9.90 9.87
CA HIS A 77 4.13 -9.42 11.06
C HIS A 77 5.35 -8.58 10.68
N VAL A 78 5.37 -7.33 11.14
CA VAL A 78 6.55 -6.46 11.05
C VAL A 78 7.21 -6.35 12.41
N ASN A 79 8.54 -6.47 12.42
CA ASN A 79 9.38 -6.27 13.60
C ASN A 79 10.63 -5.49 13.22
N GLY A 80 10.93 -4.42 13.95
CA GLY A 80 12.14 -3.63 13.75
C GLY A 80 12.17 -2.34 14.56
N ILE A 81 13.30 -1.63 14.47
CA ILE A 81 13.49 -0.33 15.11
C ILE A 81 12.76 0.73 14.28
N ILE A 82 12.07 1.65 14.95
CA ILE A 82 11.47 2.81 14.30
C ILE A 82 12.58 3.82 13.98
N GLU A 83 12.81 4.03 12.69
CA GLU A 83 13.87 4.90 12.16
C GLU A 83 13.39 6.35 12.01
N ALA A 84 12.10 6.55 11.74
CA ALA A 84 11.46 7.87 11.63
C ALA A 84 9.95 7.78 11.85
N ALA A 85 9.31 8.91 12.18
CA ALA A 85 7.86 9.04 12.30
C ALA A 85 7.36 10.35 11.66
N CYS A 86 6.22 10.28 10.99
CA CYS A 86 5.46 11.41 10.45
C CYS A 86 4.18 11.59 11.28
N PHE A 87 4.01 12.79 11.85
CA PHE A 87 2.86 13.14 12.70
C PHE A 87 1.83 14.03 11.98
N ASP A 88 1.92 14.16 10.66
CA ASP A 88 0.91 14.88 9.86
C ASP A 88 -0.39 14.06 9.84
N GLU A 89 -1.52 14.68 10.19
CA GLU A 89 -2.81 14.00 10.37
C GLU A 89 -3.27 13.27 9.10
N ASP A 90 -2.90 13.77 7.92
CA ASP A 90 -3.26 13.19 6.63
C ASP A 90 -2.31 12.05 6.20
N GLU A 91 -1.11 11.96 6.77
CA GLU A 91 -0.02 11.05 6.33
C GLU A 91 0.72 10.39 7.51
N LEU A 92 -0.03 10.04 8.56
CA LEU A 92 0.51 9.37 9.75
C LEU A 92 1.22 8.06 9.37
N SER A 93 2.53 8.04 9.61
CA SER A 93 3.37 6.93 9.17
C SER A 93 4.66 6.80 9.96
N ILE A 94 5.25 5.61 9.93
CA ILE A 94 6.58 5.32 10.49
C ILE A 94 7.47 4.65 9.46
N LEU A 95 8.78 4.78 9.63
CA LEU A 95 9.80 4.09 8.85
C LEU A 95 10.39 2.95 9.70
N VAL A 96 10.34 1.72 9.19
CA VAL A 96 10.93 0.53 9.83
C VAL A 96 11.59 -0.31 8.73
N LYS A 97 12.90 -0.60 8.84
CA LYS A 97 13.67 -1.36 7.85
C LYS A 97 13.56 -0.77 6.44
N ASP A 98 13.74 0.53 6.29
CA ASP A 98 13.57 1.26 5.03
C ASP A 98 12.15 1.19 4.41
N HIS A 99 11.16 0.68 5.14
CA HIS A 99 9.77 0.60 4.69
C HIS A 99 8.89 1.60 5.43
N LEU A 100 8.21 2.45 4.66
CA LEU A 100 7.19 3.35 5.19
C LEU A 100 5.89 2.57 5.41
N TRP A 101 5.35 2.69 6.62
CA TRP A 101 4.09 2.07 7.06
C TRP A 101 3.14 3.14 7.54
N LYS A 102 1.94 3.19 6.98
CA LYS A 102 0.86 4.10 7.40
C LYS A 102 0.11 3.51 8.59
N MET A 103 -0.56 4.35 9.37
CA MET A 103 -1.39 3.89 10.48
C MET A 103 -2.44 4.92 10.88
N GLU A 104 -3.45 4.46 11.61
CA GLU A 104 -4.42 5.36 12.23
C GLU A 104 -3.83 6.10 13.45
N GLY A 105 -4.38 7.28 13.74
CA GLY A 105 -3.89 8.13 14.84
C GLY A 105 -3.96 7.49 16.23
N HIS A 106 -4.88 6.55 16.46
CA HIS A 106 -4.93 5.83 17.74
C HIS A 106 -3.73 4.89 17.92
N LEU A 107 -3.25 4.27 16.84
CA LEU A 107 -2.04 3.45 16.83
C LEU A 107 -0.79 4.32 16.98
N MET A 108 -0.72 5.45 16.26
CA MET A 108 0.38 6.41 16.42
C MET A 108 0.53 6.89 17.88
N LYS A 109 -0.59 7.19 18.55
CA LYS A 109 -0.61 7.57 19.98
C LYS A 109 -0.21 6.44 20.92
N THR A 110 -0.34 5.18 20.50
CA THR A 110 0.13 4.03 21.27
C THR A 110 1.66 3.95 21.26
N ILE A 111 2.28 4.32 20.13
CA ILE A 111 3.74 4.37 19.98
C ILE A 111 4.31 5.64 20.61
N PHE A 112 3.72 6.80 20.27
CA PHE A 112 4.18 8.12 20.70
C PHE A 112 3.03 8.89 21.39
N PRO A 113 2.75 8.62 22.68
CA PRO A 113 1.63 9.24 23.39
C PRO A 113 1.70 10.77 23.47
N LEU A 114 2.91 11.33 23.41
CA LEU A 114 3.17 12.78 23.45
C LEU A 114 3.19 13.43 22.06
N GLY A 115 3.09 12.64 20.98
CA GLY A 115 3.23 13.15 19.61
C GLY A 115 4.67 13.57 19.25
N GLU A 116 5.66 13.06 19.96
CA GLU A 116 7.08 13.34 19.75
C GLU A 116 7.84 12.05 19.46
N PHE A 117 8.77 12.11 18.51
CA PHE A 117 9.60 10.97 18.15
C PHE A 117 10.56 10.61 19.29
N SER A 118 10.54 9.35 19.69
CA SER A 118 11.49 8.76 20.63
C SER A 118 12.38 7.75 19.90
N PRO A 119 13.72 7.91 19.91
CA PRO A 119 14.62 6.99 19.26
C PRO A 119 14.67 5.63 19.97
N ASN A 120 15.27 4.63 19.31
CA ASN A 120 15.50 3.28 19.85
C ASN A 120 14.22 2.57 20.30
N MET A 121 13.10 2.81 19.62
CA MET A 121 11.87 2.05 19.86
C MET A 121 11.82 0.82 18.96
N MET A 122 11.74 -0.36 19.56
CA MET A 122 11.51 -1.63 18.87
C MET A 122 10.01 -1.88 18.76
N LEU A 123 9.50 -1.93 17.54
CA LEU A 123 8.11 -2.19 17.23
C LEU A 123 7.89 -3.64 16.82
N LYS A 124 6.85 -4.27 17.36
CA LYS A 124 6.22 -5.48 16.81
C LYS A 124 4.77 -5.16 16.47
N ALA A 125 4.39 -5.31 15.21
CA ALA A 125 3.07 -4.94 14.72
C ALA A 125 2.54 -5.92 13.67
N ILE A 126 1.23 -5.88 13.46
CA ILE A 126 0.54 -6.57 12.38
C ILE A 126 0.19 -5.54 11.32
N THR A 127 0.46 -5.89 10.06
CA THR A 127 0.21 -5.04 8.90
C THR A 127 -0.76 -5.70 7.93
N ARG A 128 -1.56 -4.87 7.25
CA ARG A 128 -2.35 -5.27 6.08
C ARG A 128 -1.99 -4.34 4.94
N GLY A 129 -1.35 -4.88 3.90
CA GLY A 129 -0.74 -4.04 2.86
C GLY A 129 0.29 -3.09 3.46
N ARG A 130 0.24 -1.79 3.15
CA ARG A 130 1.17 -0.78 3.71
C ARG A 130 0.69 -0.14 5.01
N ASN A 131 -0.36 -0.68 5.63
CA ASN A 131 -0.96 -0.13 6.83
C ASN A 131 -0.66 -1.03 8.03
N ILE A 132 -0.18 -0.45 9.13
CA ILE A 132 -0.18 -1.08 10.45
C ILE A 132 -1.62 -1.06 10.96
N VAL A 133 -2.13 -2.24 11.30
CA VAL A 133 -3.50 -2.43 11.79
C VAL A 133 -3.54 -2.78 13.27
N GLU A 134 -2.45 -3.30 13.83
CA GLU A 134 -2.34 -3.62 15.25
C GLU A 134 -0.89 -3.47 15.73
N ILE A 135 -0.71 -2.96 16.95
CA ILE A 135 0.59 -2.92 17.63
C ILE A 135 0.60 -4.02 18.69
N SER A 136 1.45 -5.01 18.50
CA SER A 136 1.59 -6.14 19.43
C SER A 136 2.47 -5.79 20.63
N SER A 137 3.61 -5.12 20.40
CA SER A 137 4.42 -4.55 21.49
C SER A 137 5.28 -3.38 21.02
N ILE A 138 5.64 -2.52 21.98
CA ILE A 138 6.59 -1.42 21.81
C ILE A 138 7.54 -1.43 23.02
N GLU A 139 8.83 -1.54 22.75
CA GLU A 139 9.87 -1.71 23.78
C GLU A 139 11.05 -0.79 23.45
N LEU A 140 11.79 -0.33 24.47
CA LEU A 140 13.08 0.33 24.23
C LEU A 140 14.09 -0.73 23.81
N ALA A 141 14.73 -0.54 22.65
CA ALA A 141 15.84 -1.36 22.23
C ALA A 141 17.00 -1.16 23.21
N GLU A 142 17.52 -2.25 23.77
CA GLU A 142 18.71 -2.20 24.61
C GLU A 142 19.90 -1.70 23.76
N GLU A 143 20.61 -0.68 24.24
CA GLU A 143 21.86 -0.24 23.63
C GLU A 143 22.91 -1.34 23.85
N GLU A 144 23.36 -2.01 22.78
CA GLU A 144 24.57 -2.84 22.80
C GLU A 144 25.86 -1.98 22.82
#